data_AF-A0A662VK18-F1
#
_entry.id   AF-A0A662VK18-F1
#
_cell.length_a   1.000
_cell.length_b   1.000
_cell.length_c   1.000
_cell.angle_alpha   90.00
_cell.angle_beta   90.00
_cell.angle_gamma   90.00
#
_symmetry.space_group_name_H-M   'P 1'
#
loop_
_entity.id
_entity.type
_entity.pdbx_description
1 polymer ?
#
loop_
_entity_poly.entity_id
_entity_poly.type
_entity_poly.pdbx_seq_one_letter_code
_entity_poly.pdbx_strand_id
1 'polypeptide(L)'
;MLKCPLCDYTAKTFQALKIHIHKYHRPDGECPICGQKVKSLLRHLSNQSHRCEKHRLLYALCAEMRQCSTNESKIRIRELRDWAENVLEVRP
;
A
#
# COMPACT_ATOMS: atom_id res chain seq x y z
N MET A 1 -12.56 6.37 9.79
CA MET A 1 -12.26 4.95 9.50
C MET A 1 -11.49 4.87 8.20
N LEU A 2 -10.67 3.86 7.96
CA LEU A 2 -9.90 3.72 6.71
C LEU A 2 -10.56 2.71 5.77
N LYS A 3 -10.92 3.10 4.55
CA LYS A 3 -11.50 2.20 3.53
C LYS A 3 -10.40 1.49 2.74
N CYS A 4 -10.60 0.21 2.43
CA CYS A 4 -9.70 -0.53 1.55
C CYS A 4 -9.78 -0.01 0.10
N PRO A 5 -8.65 0.20 -0.60
CA PRO A 5 -8.67 0.66 -1.99
C PRO A 5 -9.06 -0.45 -3.00
N LEU A 6 -9.23 -1.70 -2.54
CA LEU A 6 -9.48 -2.88 -3.38
C LEU A 6 -10.82 -3.56 -3.11
N CYS A 7 -11.50 -3.25 -2.00
CA CYS A 7 -12.80 -3.80 -1.63
C CYS A 7 -13.54 -2.89 -0.63
N ASP A 8 -14.74 -3.28 -0.19
CA ASP A 8 -15.54 -2.48 0.76
C ASP A 8 -15.16 -2.65 2.23
N TYR A 9 -14.10 -3.39 2.52
CA TYR A 9 -13.60 -3.53 3.89
C TYR A 9 -13.14 -2.19 4.46
N THR A 10 -13.49 -1.91 5.72
CA THR A 10 -13.02 -0.75 6.48
C THR A 10 -12.29 -1.17 7.74
N ALA A 11 -11.22 -0.46 8.09
CA ALA A 11 -10.43 -0.69 9.29
C ALA A 11 -10.41 0.55 10.19
N LYS A 12 -10.22 0.33 11.50
CA LYS A 12 -10.02 1.44 12.47
C LYS A 12 -8.60 2.01 12.45
N THR A 13 -7.62 1.24 11.98
CA THR A 13 -6.20 1.62 11.98
C THR A 13 -5.52 1.22 10.69
N PHE A 14 -4.46 1.95 10.30
CA PHE A 14 -3.67 1.63 9.11
C PHE A 14 -3.02 0.24 9.20
N GLN A 15 -2.58 -0.15 10.39
CA GLN A 15 -2.02 -1.48 10.65
C GLN A 15 -3.04 -2.61 10.38
N ALA A 16 -4.30 -2.43 10.78
CA ALA A 16 -5.35 -3.41 10.49
C ALA A 16 -5.61 -3.51 8.98
N LEU A 17 -5.61 -2.37 8.27
CA LEU A 17 -5.77 -2.37 6.82
C LEU A 17 -4.59 -3.03 6.10
N LYS A 18 -3.35 -2.78 6.56
CA LYS A 18 -2.15 -3.47 6.05
C LYS A 18 -2.26 -4.99 6.18
N ILE A 19 -2.70 -5.48 7.34
CA ILE A 19 -2.90 -6.92 7.58
C ILE A 19 -3.95 -7.48 6.61
N HIS A 20 -5.07 -6.76 6.45
CA HIS A 20 -6.13 -7.14 5.51
C HIS A 20 -5.58 -7.25 4.07
N ILE A 21 -4.84 -6.25 3.59
CA ILE A 21 -4.21 -6.29 2.26
C ILE A 21 -3.31 -7.51 2.10
N HIS A 22 -2.43 -7.78 3.07
CA HIS A 22 -1.51 -8.90 2.99
C HIS A 22 -2.21 -10.25 2.96
N LYS A 23 -3.37 -10.38 3.62
CA LYS A 23 -4.11 -11.64 3.69
C LYS A 23 -5.02 -11.87 2.48
N TYR A 24 -5.65 -10.82 1.95
CA TYR A 24 -6.72 -10.96 0.94
C TYR A 24 -6.35 -10.43 -0.44
N HIS A 25 -5.34 -9.56 -0.54
CA HIS A 25 -5.00 -8.85 -1.77
C HIS A 25 -3.53 -8.99 -2.16
N ARG A 26 -2.79 -9.92 -1.56
CA ARG A 26 -1.42 -10.24 -1.97
C ARG A 26 -1.38 -11.66 -2.54
N PRO A 27 -1.99 -11.92 -3.72
CA PRO A 27 -1.84 -13.21 -4.37
C PRO A 27 -0.38 -13.44 -4.76
N ASP A 28 0.09 -14.67 -4.62
CA ASP A 28 1.46 -15.04 -4.94
C ASP A 28 1.75 -14.79 -6.42
N GLY A 29 2.64 -13.82 -6.68
CA GLY A 29 3.16 -13.55 -8.01
C GLY A 29 2.26 -12.73 -8.93
N GLU A 30 1.18 -12.12 -8.44
CA GLU A 30 0.29 -11.27 -9.26
C GLU A 30 -0.07 -9.95 -8.57
N CYS A 31 -0.21 -8.88 -9.36
CA CYS A 31 -0.68 -7.60 -8.84
C CYS A 31 -2.21 -7.56 -8.77
N PRO A 32 -2.81 -7.29 -7.59
CA PRO A 32 -4.27 -7.26 -7.42
C PRO A 32 -4.94 -6.03 -8.08
N ILE A 33 -4.16 -5.06 -8.58
CA ILE A 33 -4.70 -3.84 -9.19
C ILE A 33 -4.80 -3.98 -10.71
N CYS A 34 -3.80 -4.60 -11.34
CA CYS A 34 -3.71 -4.69 -12.81
C CYS A 34 -3.62 -6.12 -13.35
N GLY A 35 -3.61 -7.14 -12.49
CA GLY A 35 -3.48 -8.56 -12.89
C GLY A 35 -2.11 -8.93 -13.47
N GLN A 36 -1.12 -8.05 -13.41
CA GLN A 36 0.20 -8.35 -13.97
C GLN A 36 0.93 -9.37 -13.10
N LYS A 37 1.43 -10.45 -13.73
CA LYS A 37 2.33 -11.41 -13.08
C LYS A 37 3.69 -10.77 -12.81
N VAL A 38 4.11 -10.76 -11.55
CA VAL A 38 5.31 -10.06 -11.07
C VAL A 38 6.12 -10.91 -10.11
N LYS A 39 7.45 -10.90 -10.28
CA LYS A 39 8.38 -11.60 -9.37
C LYS A 39 8.47 -10.94 -7.99
N SER A 40 8.30 -9.62 -7.94
CA SER A 40 8.30 -8.83 -6.71
C SER A 40 7.18 -7.81 -6.78
N LEU A 41 6.11 -8.06 -6.04
CA LEU A 41 4.98 -7.15 -5.96
C LEU A 41 5.43 -5.77 -5.48
N LEU A 42 6.27 -5.70 -4.44
CA LEU A 42 6.68 -4.41 -3.89
C LEU A 42 7.45 -3.55 -4.90
N ARG A 43 8.35 -4.15 -5.69
CA ARG A 43 9.07 -3.43 -6.75
C ARG A 43 8.12 -2.95 -7.85
N HIS A 44 7.16 -3.79 -8.23
CA HIS A 44 6.10 -3.41 -9.17
C HIS A 44 5.28 -2.21 -8.65
N LEU A 45 4.81 -2.28 -7.40
CA LEU A 45 4.03 -1.21 -6.78
C LEU A 45 4.82 0.10 -6.69
N SER A 46 6.10 0.04 -6.32
CA SER A 46 6.99 1.21 -6.30
C SER A 46 7.09 1.86 -7.68
N ASN A 47 7.38 1.07 -8.73
CA ASN A 47 7.50 1.58 -10.10
C ASN A 47 6.19 2.17 -10.64
N GLN A 48 5.05 1.61 -10.26
CA GLN A 48 3.73 2.09 -10.68
C GLN A 48 3.16 3.21 -9.79
N SER A 49 3.80 3.51 -8.66
CA SER A 49 3.28 4.45 -7.65
C SER A 49 3.09 5.87 -8.19
N HIS A 50 3.91 6.30 -9.15
CA HIS A 50 3.78 7.62 -9.79
C HIS A 50 2.73 7.66 -10.91
N ARG A 51 2.22 6.51 -11.35
CA ARG A 51 1.31 6.38 -12.50
C ARG A 51 -0.12 6.03 -12.11
N CYS A 52 -0.30 5.44 -10.93
CA CYS A 52 -1.60 4.97 -10.49
C CYS A 52 -1.75 5.13 -8.97
N GLU A 53 -2.79 5.85 -8.57
CA GLU A 53 -3.09 6.10 -7.16
C GLU A 53 -3.29 4.80 -6.37
N LYS A 54 -4.01 3.81 -6.93
CA LYS A 54 -4.19 2.50 -6.27
C LYS A 54 -2.86 1.78 -6.06
N HIS A 55 -1.93 1.87 -7.02
CA HIS A 55 -0.58 1.29 -6.86
C HIS A 55 0.22 2.03 -5.79
N ARG A 56 0.08 3.36 -5.71
CA ARG A 56 0.70 4.18 -4.68
C ARG A 56 0.17 3.86 -3.28
N LEU A 57 -1.15 3.72 -3.13
CA LEU A 57 -1.80 3.34 -1.87
C LEU A 57 -1.37 1.95 -1.43
N LEU A 58 -1.35 0.99 -2.35
CA LEU A 58 -0.91 -0.36 -2.05
C LEU A 58 0.58 -0.42 -1.72
N TYR A 59 1.41 0.40 -2.40
CA TYR A 59 2.82 0.56 -2.04
C TYR A 59 2.97 1.11 -0.63
N ALA A 60 2.22 2.15 -0.23
CA ALA A 60 2.23 2.72 1.11
C ALA A 60 1.87 1.69 2.20
N LEU A 61 0.86 0.86 1.94
CA LEU A 61 0.38 -0.19 2.84
C LEU A 61 1.38 -1.35 2.96
N CYS A 62 2.06 -1.72 1.87
CA CYS A 62 2.96 -2.87 1.84
C CYS A 62 4.44 -2.53 2.10
N ALA A 63 4.88 -1.29 1.87
CA ALA A 63 6.27 -0.90 2.07
C ALA A 63 6.64 -0.91 3.55
N GLU A 64 7.82 -1.44 3.86
CA GLU A 64 8.30 -1.55 5.23
C GLU A 64 9.60 -0.79 5.42
N MET A 65 9.69 -0.05 6.52
CA MET A 65 10.87 0.75 6.86
C MET A 65 12.14 -0.11 7.02
N ARG A 66 11.99 -1.38 7.43
CA ARG A 66 13.10 -2.34 7.54
C ARG A 66 13.79 -2.64 6.20
N GLN A 67 13.17 -2.28 5.07
CA GLN A 67 13.72 -2.47 3.73
C GLN A 67 14.47 -1.22 3.21
N CYS A 68 14.47 -0.13 3.98
CA CYS A 68 15.14 1.13 3.62
C CYS A 68 16.56 1.17 4.20
N SER A 69 17.56 1.33 3.33
CA SER A 69 18.98 1.42 3.68
C SER A 69 19.41 2.80 4.18
N THR A 70 18.68 3.88 3.83
CA THR A 70 19.02 5.27 4.19
C THR A 70 17.92 5.93 5.03
N ASN A 71 18.29 6.95 5.79
CA ASN A 71 17.32 7.77 6.53
C ASN A 71 16.35 8.52 5.59
N GLU A 72 16.84 8.96 4.43
CA GLU A 72 16.00 9.62 3.43
C GLU A 72 14.88 8.71 2.93
N SER A 73 15.19 7.44 2.63
CA SER A 73 14.19 6.45 2.24
C SER A 73 13.16 6.20 3.35
N LYS A 74 13.58 6.21 4.62
CA LYS A 74 12.67 6.06 5.76
C LYS A 74 11.71 7.25 5.88
N ILE A 75 12.18 8.47 5.64
CA ILE A 75 11.36 9.69 5.65
C ILE A 75 10.32 9.61 4.52
N ARG A 76 10.75 9.30 3.30
CA ARG A 76 9.83 9.14 2.15
C ARG A 76 8.72 8.13 2.40
N ILE A 77 9.03 6.99 3.03
CA ILE A 77 8.03 5.97 3.38
C ILE A 77 7.07 6.46 4.48
N ARG A 78 7.53 7.28 5.44
CA ARG A 78 6.65 7.89 6.43
C ARG A 78 5.68 8.87 5.78
N GLU A 79 6.18 9.81 4.98
CA GLU A 79 5.35 10.79 4.27
C GLU A 79 4.33 10.10 3.34
N LEU A 80 4.75 9.01 2.68
CA LEU A 80 3.87 8.21 1.83
C LEU A 80 2.73 7.55 2.64
N ARG A 81 3.00 7.10 3.87
CA ARG A 81 1.98 6.53 4.76
C ARG A 81 1.04 7.60 5.29
N ASP A 82 1.57 8.74 5.70
CA ASP A 82 0.76 9.88 6.15
C ASP A 82 -0.21 10.32 5.04
N TRP A 83 0.29 10.42 3.80
CA TRP A 83 -0.56 10.66 2.62
C TRP A 83 -1.63 9.57 2.44
N ALA A 84 -1.26 8.29 2.52
CA ALA A 84 -2.20 7.20 2.32
C ALA A 84 -3.28 7.15 3.42
N GLU A 85 -2.94 7.43 4.67
CA GLU A 85 -3.92 7.52 5.76
C GLU A 85 -4.96 8.60 5.50
N ASN A 86 -4.53 9.78 5.05
CA ASN A 86 -5.44 10.87 4.68
C ASN A 86 -6.35 10.50 3.50
N VAL A 87 -5.81 9.85 2.47
CA VAL A 87 -6.60 9.45 1.28
C VAL A 87 -7.63 8.36 1.60
N LEU A 88 -7.27 7.43 2.49
CA LEU A 88 -8.14 6.30 2.84
C LEU A 88 -9.15 6.66 3.94
N GLU A 89 -9.01 7.82 4.58
CA GLU A 89 -9.92 8.29 5.61
C GLU A 89 -11.31 8.56 5.05
N VAL A 90 -12.29 7.82 5.58
CA VAL A 90 -13.71 8.10 5.40
C VAL A 90 -14.14 9.05 6.51
N ARG A 91 -14.55 10.26 6.13
CA ARG A 91 -15.23 11.20 7.01
C ARG A 91 -16.70 10.80 7.15
N PRO A 92 -17.27 10.83 8.37
CA PRO A 92 -18.67 10.51 8.60
C PRO A 92 -19.63 11.49 7.93
#